data_AF-A0A2T4DV56-F1
#
_entry.id   AF-A0A2T4DV56-F1
#
_cell.length_a   1.000
_cell.length_b   1.000
_cell.length_c   1.000
_cell.angle_alpha   90.00
_cell.angle_beta   90.00
_cell.angle_gamma   90.00
#
_symmetry.space_group_name_H-M   'P 1'
#
loop_
_entity.id
_entity.type
_entity.pdbx_description
1 polymer ?
#
loop_
_entity_poly.entity_id
_entity_poly.type
_entity_poly.pdbx_seq_one_letter_code
_entity_poly.pdbx_strand_id
1 'polypeptide(L)'
;MIEHTYIELMGWTLADPLTFITDIMMAAVCFYCGHRLFYDFDNKYSKPFALFFLFLGMSSFLGGSSHLLENYLGRTPHLVAWLVQGISVLFVELACINLIDKRNAKNLLRAITYGSFGVFIALLFNIQAFSVVKFNSTLGLIGFAFIIHLYKYFTTKDGTYLGVPLSISLFIVPAFVHGFGINYNAWINQNVISHLILLPCYFILYKNVAKVAVLSKKQIQPIPQSGQQL
;
A
#
# COMPACT_ATOMS: atom_id res chain seq x y z
N MET A 1 -12.11 -5.87 26.13
CA MET A 1 -11.40 -4.57 26.18
C MET A 1 -10.01 -4.81 25.64
N ILE A 2 -9.51 -3.97 24.74
CA ILE A 2 -8.08 -4.01 24.36
C ILE A 2 -7.36 -3.31 25.51
N GLU A 3 -6.52 -4.03 26.23
CA GLU A 3 -5.63 -3.41 27.21
C GLU A 3 -4.57 -2.60 26.45
N HIS A 4 -4.60 -1.27 26.62
CA HIS A 4 -3.52 -0.43 26.15
C HIS A 4 -2.29 -0.63 27.03
N THR A 5 -1.13 -0.68 26.41
CA THR A 5 0.15 -0.77 27.12
C THR A 5 0.79 0.60 27.22
N TYR A 6 1.52 0.84 28.31
CA TYR A 6 2.15 2.13 28.55
C TYR A 6 3.58 1.97 29.04
N ILE A 7 4.43 2.92 28.67
CA ILE A 7 5.76 3.11 29.25
C ILE A 7 5.92 4.56 29.69
N GLU A 8 6.67 4.77 30.76
CA GLU A 8 7.09 6.11 31.18
C GLU A 8 8.50 6.40 30.68
N LEU A 9 8.67 7.51 29.97
CA LEU A 9 9.95 7.96 29.44
C LEU A 9 10.10 9.47 29.66
N MET A 10 11.09 9.89 30.46
CA MET A 10 11.37 11.31 30.73
C MET A 10 10.14 12.11 31.20
N GLY A 11 9.25 11.48 31.98
CA GLY A 11 8.01 12.10 32.47
C GLY A 11 6.83 12.06 31.49
N TRP A 12 6.99 11.41 30.33
CA TRP A 12 5.92 11.18 29.36
C TRP A 12 5.38 9.76 29.48
N THR A 13 4.06 9.61 29.48
CA THR A 13 3.34 8.33 29.43
C THR A 13 3.01 8.00 27.99
N LEU A 14 3.83 7.16 27.37
CA LEU A 14 3.72 6.77 25.95
C LEU A 14 2.87 5.50 25.82
N ALA A 15 1.90 5.50 24.91
CA ALA A 15 0.97 4.39 24.70
C ALA A 15 1.46 3.44 23.59
N ASP A 16 1.12 2.15 23.71
CA ASP A 16 1.35 1.09 22.72
C ASP A 16 2.72 1.14 21.99
N PRO A 17 3.84 1.14 22.74
CA PRO A 17 5.18 1.34 22.18
C PRO A 17 5.59 0.23 21.19
N LEU A 18 5.09 -1.01 21.34
CA LEU A 18 5.36 -2.06 20.36
C LEU A 18 4.60 -1.85 19.05
N THR A 19 3.39 -1.29 19.09
CA THR A 19 2.67 -0.89 17.88
C THR A 19 3.44 0.20 17.16
N PHE A 20 3.91 1.23 17.88
CA PHE A 20 4.81 2.25 17.32
C PHE A 20 6.05 1.63 16.65
N ILE A 21 6.79 0.75 17.34
CA ILE A 21 8.00 0.14 16.79
C ILE A 21 7.71 -0.61 15.49
N THR A 22 6.66 -1.43 15.47
CA THR A 22 6.30 -2.21 14.27
C THR A 22 5.81 -1.33 13.12
N ASP A 23 5.16 -0.20 13.41
CA ASP A 23 4.82 0.82 12.41
C ASP A 23 6.07 1.50 11.82
N ILE A 24 7.08 1.81 12.65
CA ILE A 24 8.36 2.35 12.17
C ILE A 24 9.11 1.34 11.31
N MET A 25 9.09 0.05 11.66
CA MET A 25 9.65 -1.01 10.81
C MET A 25 8.94 -1.06 9.46
N MET A 26 7.61 -0.94 9.46
CA MET A 26 6.80 -0.91 8.22
C MET A 26 7.10 0.33 7.39
N ALA A 27 7.24 1.49 8.03
CA ALA A 27 7.66 2.72 7.38
C ALA A 27 9.02 2.56 6.69
N ALA A 28 10.01 1.99 7.39
CA ALA A 28 11.34 1.75 6.85
C ALA A 28 11.34 0.83 5.63
N VAL A 29 10.61 -0.29 5.68
CA VAL A 29 10.48 -1.22 4.54
C VAL A 29 9.79 -0.52 3.36
N CYS A 30 8.70 0.20 3.61
CA CYS A 30 7.97 0.89 2.55
C CYS A 30 8.81 2.02 1.92
N PHE A 31 9.53 2.81 2.71
CA PHE A 31 10.44 3.82 2.18
C PHE A 31 11.57 3.20 1.38
N TYR A 32 12.17 2.10 1.85
CA TYR A 32 13.19 1.36 1.09
C TYR A 32 12.66 0.88 -0.27
N CYS A 33 11.51 0.20 -0.28
CA CYS A 33 10.87 -0.30 -1.49
C CYS A 33 10.47 0.82 -2.46
N GLY A 34 9.88 1.90 -1.94
CA GLY A 34 9.48 3.07 -2.71
C GLY A 34 10.68 3.79 -3.31
N HIS A 35 11.74 4.01 -2.53
CA HIS A 35 12.98 4.63 -3.01
C HIS A 35 13.61 3.80 -4.14
N ARG A 36 13.80 2.49 -3.92
CA ARG A 36 14.33 1.57 -4.94
C ARG A 36 13.49 1.62 -6.22
N LEU A 37 12.17 1.50 -6.09
CA LEU A 37 11.30 1.48 -7.25
C LEU A 37 11.29 2.83 -7.99
N PHE A 38 11.42 3.95 -7.27
CA PHE A 38 11.46 5.27 -7.87
C PHE A 38 12.74 5.52 -8.66
N TYR A 39 13.91 5.09 -8.18
CA TYR A 39 15.19 5.41 -8.80
C TYR A 39 15.70 4.32 -9.76
N ASP A 40 15.41 3.06 -9.50
CA ASP A 40 15.91 1.94 -10.33
C ASP A 40 15.06 1.77 -11.60
N PHE A 41 13.83 2.32 -11.64
CA PHE A 41 12.90 2.20 -12.75
C PHE A 41 12.27 3.54 -13.11
N ASP A 42 12.42 3.94 -14.36
CA ASP A 42 11.84 5.17 -14.88
C ASP A 42 10.79 4.86 -15.96
N ASN A 43 9.58 4.54 -15.53
CA ASN A 43 8.44 4.36 -16.42
C ASN A 43 7.11 4.73 -15.74
N LYS A 44 6.06 4.87 -16.57
CA LYS A 44 4.73 5.33 -16.12
C LYS A 44 4.03 4.38 -15.15
N TYR A 45 4.47 3.12 -15.02
CA TYR A 45 3.94 2.16 -14.06
C TYR A 45 4.68 2.22 -12.72
N SER A 46 6.00 2.18 -12.75
CA SER A 46 6.87 2.17 -11.56
C SER A 46 6.79 3.43 -10.73
N LYS A 47 6.76 4.63 -11.35
CA LYS A 47 6.76 5.90 -10.60
C LYS A 47 5.55 6.06 -9.68
N PRO A 48 4.29 5.87 -10.12
CA PRO A 48 3.15 5.90 -9.20
C PRO A 48 3.21 4.76 -8.17
N PHE A 49 3.61 3.54 -8.54
CA PHE A 49 3.75 2.45 -7.56
C PHE A 49 4.82 2.73 -6.49
N ALA A 50 5.88 3.45 -6.86
CA ALA A 50 6.89 3.92 -5.91
C ALA A 50 6.29 4.94 -4.94
N LEU A 51 5.48 5.88 -5.45
CA LEU A 51 4.73 6.82 -4.61
C LEU A 51 3.74 6.10 -3.68
N PHE A 52 3.10 5.01 -4.12
CA PHE A 52 2.31 4.16 -3.21
C PHE A 52 3.14 3.72 -2.00
N PHE A 53 4.33 3.13 -2.22
CA PHE A 53 5.18 2.72 -1.11
C PHE A 53 5.67 3.90 -0.25
N LEU A 54 6.03 5.04 -0.84
CA LEU A 54 6.50 6.20 -0.09
C LEU A 54 5.39 6.81 0.79
N PHE A 55 4.18 6.99 0.24
CA PHE A 55 3.04 7.51 1.00
C PHE A 55 2.56 6.50 2.04
N LEU A 56 2.61 5.20 1.73
CA LEU A 56 2.31 4.17 2.72
C LEU A 56 3.31 4.19 3.88
N GLY A 57 4.61 4.34 3.60
CA GLY A 57 5.63 4.47 4.64
C GLY A 57 5.44 5.71 5.51
N MET A 58 5.07 6.84 4.89
CA MET A 58 4.70 8.06 5.61
C MET A 58 3.47 7.84 6.50
N SER A 59 2.44 7.17 5.97
CA SER A 59 1.25 6.81 6.72
C SER A 59 1.57 5.92 7.93
N SER A 60 2.41 4.89 7.76
CA SER A 60 2.85 4.03 8.87
C SER A 60 3.63 4.81 9.92
N PHE A 61 4.53 5.71 9.53
CA PHE A 61 5.25 6.55 10.48
C PHE A 61 4.31 7.44 11.31
N LEU A 62 3.35 8.10 10.64
CA LEU A 62 2.35 8.93 11.29
C LEU A 62 1.39 8.09 12.16
N GLY A 63 1.03 6.88 11.69
CA GLY A 63 0.19 5.91 12.39
C GLY A 63 0.83 5.43 13.70
N GLY A 64 2.10 5.01 13.64
CA GLY A 64 2.85 4.66 14.83
C GLY A 64 2.94 5.83 15.79
N SER A 65 3.28 7.02 15.29
CA SER A 65 3.37 8.22 16.14
C SER A 65 2.03 8.58 16.79
N SER A 66 0.92 8.34 16.08
CA SER A 66 -0.42 8.55 16.61
C SER A 66 -0.77 7.59 17.73
N HIS A 67 -0.37 6.31 17.62
CA HIS A 67 -0.48 5.35 18.72
C HIS A 67 0.37 5.78 19.93
N LEU A 68 1.64 6.16 19.70
CA LEU A 68 2.56 6.49 20.78
C LEU A 68 2.13 7.70 21.62
N LEU A 69 1.58 8.71 20.94
CA LEU A 69 1.24 10.02 21.51
C LEU A 69 -0.27 10.22 21.69
N GLU A 70 -1.07 9.15 21.67
CA GLU A 70 -2.53 9.23 21.75
C GLU A 70 -3.01 9.98 23.00
N ASN A 71 -2.34 9.77 24.13
CA ASN A 71 -2.62 10.46 25.40
C ASN A 71 -2.51 12.00 25.33
N TYR A 72 -1.81 12.53 24.33
CA TYR A 72 -1.50 13.96 24.22
C TYR A 72 -2.15 14.63 23.01
N LEU A 73 -2.22 13.92 21.89
CA LEU A 73 -2.72 14.46 20.61
C LEU A 73 -4.12 13.96 20.26
N GLY A 74 -4.64 13.00 21.03
CA GLY A 74 -5.92 12.35 20.77
C GLY A 74 -5.94 11.67 19.41
N ARG A 75 -7.13 11.65 18.78
CA ARG A 75 -7.38 10.88 17.56
C ARG A 75 -6.99 11.59 16.26
N THR A 76 -6.74 12.89 16.29
CA THR A 76 -6.48 13.69 15.08
C THR A 76 -5.30 13.18 14.25
N PRO A 77 -4.15 12.80 14.84
CA PRO A 77 -3.03 12.25 14.07
C PRO A 77 -3.37 10.94 13.33
N HIS A 78 -4.27 10.10 13.88
CA HIS A 78 -4.76 8.92 13.17
C HIS A 78 -5.48 9.30 11.87
N LEU A 79 -6.33 10.33 11.88
CA LEU A 79 -7.04 10.78 10.68
C LEU A 79 -6.06 11.24 9.59
N VAL A 80 -4.99 11.93 9.98
CA VAL A 80 -3.93 12.36 9.04
C VAL A 80 -3.21 11.14 8.47
N ALA A 81 -2.80 10.19 9.33
CA ALA A 81 -2.18 8.95 8.89
C ALA A 81 -3.07 8.17 7.91
N TRP A 82 -4.37 8.09 8.20
CA TRP A 82 -5.37 7.42 7.36
C TRP A 82 -5.60 8.12 6.01
N LEU A 83 -5.61 9.46 5.98
CA LEU A 83 -5.71 10.20 4.73
C LEU A 83 -4.49 9.96 3.84
N VAL A 84 -3.28 10.03 4.42
CA VAL A 84 -2.02 9.72 3.72
C VAL A 84 -2.01 8.29 3.21
N GLN A 85 -2.59 7.34 3.97
CA GLN A 85 -2.78 5.96 3.53
C GLN A 85 -3.66 5.87 2.28
N GLY A 86 -4.79 6.60 2.26
CA GLY A 86 -5.68 6.66 1.11
C GLY A 86 -5.00 7.24 -0.13
N ILE A 87 -4.16 8.27 0.03
CA ILE A 87 -3.34 8.82 -1.06
C ILE A 87 -2.38 7.75 -1.61
N SER A 88 -1.82 6.89 -0.74
CA SER A 88 -1.00 5.77 -1.19
C SER A 88 -1.79 4.84 -2.11
N VAL A 89 -3.02 4.48 -1.73
CA VAL A 89 -3.91 3.62 -2.54
C VAL A 89 -4.28 4.28 -3.87
N LEU A 90 -4.54 5.58 -3.90
CA LEU A 90 -4.73 6.31 -5.16
C LEU A 90 -3.56 6.10 -6.12
N PHE A 91 -2.32 6.16 -5.63
CA PHE A 91 -1.15 5.96 -6.48
C PHE A 91 -1.02 4.53 -7.02
N VAL A 92 -1.43 3.51 -6.26
CA VAL A 92 -1.42 2.12 -6.77
C VAL A 92 -2.42 1.94 -7.91
N GLU A 93 -3.61 2.55 -7.80
CA GLU A 93 -4.61 2.51 -8.86
C GLU A 93 -4.12 3.23 -10.13
N LEU A 94 -3.54 4.43 -9.96
CA LEU A 94 -2.95 5.19 -11.07
C LEU A 94 -1.80 4.43 -11.75
N ALA A 95 -1.00 3.68 -10.99
CA ALA A 95 0.02 2.81 -11.54
C ALA A 95 -0.59 1.72 -12.45
N CYS A 96 -1.62 1.03 -11.95
CA CYS A 96 -2.27 -0.07 -12.65
C CYS A 96 -2.99 0.40 -13.93
N ILE A 97 -3.61 1.59 -13.89
CA ILE A 97 -4.21 2.23 -15.07
C ILE A 97 -3.20 2.39 -16.22
N ASN A 98 -1.90 2.55 -15.94
CA ASN A 98 -0.88 2.67 -16.99
C ASN A 98 -0.56 1.34 -17.69
N LEU A 99 -1.08 0.20 -17.22
CA LEU A 99 -1.01 -1.08 -17.92
C LEU A 99 -2.14 -1.29 -18.94
N ILE A 100 -3.15 -0.40 -18.96
CA ILE A 100 -4.29 -0.46 -19.87
C ILE A 100 -3.98 0.30 -21.16
N ASP A 101 -4.06 -0.41 -22.29
CA ASP A 101 -3.68 0.13 -23.60
C ASP A 101 -4.76 1.03 -24.21
N LYS A 102 -6.04 0.68 -23.99
CA LYS A 102 -7.18 1.42 -24.56
C LYS A 102 -7.40 2.77 -23.86
N ARG A 103 -7.25 3.88 -24.60
CA ARG A 103 -7.39 5.26 -24.10
C ARG A 103 -8.73 5.53 -23.40
N ASN A 104 -9.84 5.10 -23.99
CA ASN A 104 -11.18 5.33 -23.40
C ASN A 104 -11.34 4.61 -22.06
N ALA A 105 -10.91 3.35 -21.97
CA ALA A 105 -10.92 2.59 -20.73
C ALA A 105 -10.02 3.25 -19.67
N LYS A 106 -8.83 3.71 -20.07
CA LYS A 106 -7.89 4.43 -19.19
C LYS A 106 -8.52 5.69 -18.59
N ASN A 107 -9.21 6.48 -19.39
CA ASN A 107 -9.86 7.72 -18.95
C ASN A 107 -11.02 7.42 -17.99
N LEU A 108 -11.85 6.43 -18.31
CA LEU A 108 -12.95 6.00 -17.45
C LEU A 108 -12.43 5.51 -16.10
N LEU A 109 -11.42 4.63 -16.10
CA LEU A 109 -10.81 4.12 -14.86
C LEU A 109 -10.20 5.24 -14.02
N ARG A 110 -9.57 6.26 -14.63
CA ARG A 110 -9.08 7.44 -13.90
C ARG A 110 -10.21 8.22 -13.24
N ALA A 111 -11.32 8.43 -13.95
CA ALA A 111 -12.48 9.12 -13.38
C ALA A 111 -13.06 8.34 -12.20
N ILE A 112 -13.17 7.01 -12.32
CA ILE A 112 -13.59 6.12 -11.23
C ILE A 112 -12.64 6.23 -10.04
N THR A 113 -11.32 6.12 -10.27
CA THR A 113 -10.29 6.23 -9.22
C THR A 113 -10.39 7.55 -8.46
N TYR A 114 -10.46 8.70 -9.16
CA TYR A 114 -10.59 9.99 -8.48
C TYR A 114 -11.94 10.16 -7.78
N GLY A 115 -13.02 9.66 -8.37
CA GLY A 115 -14.35 9.66 -7.74
C GLY A 115 -14.37 8.83 -6.46
N SER A 116 -13.86 7.59 -6.50
CA SER A 116 -13.73 6.70 -5.34
C SER A 116 -12.85 7.31 -4.25
N PHE A 117 -11.75 7.99 -4.62
CA PHE A 117 -10.91 8.69 -3.66
C PHE A 117 -11.63 9.87 -2.99
N GLY A 118 -12.44 10.63 -3.75
CA GLY A 118 -13.30 11.67 -3.19
C GLY A 118 -14.35 11.11 -2.21
N VAL A 119 -14.97 9.99 -2.56
CA VAL A 119 -15.90 9.27 -1.66
C VAL A 119 -15.17 8.78 -0.40
N PHE A 120 -13.97 8.23 -0.54
CA PHE A 120 -13.14 7.83 0.59
C PHE A 120 -12.87 9.00 1.54
N ILE A 121 -12.46 10.16 1.03
CA ILE A 121 -12.23 11.36 1.84
C ILE A 121 -13.51 11.74 2.60
N ALA A 122 -14.65 11.80 1.89
CA ALA A 122 -15.93 12.13 2.53
C ALA A 122 -16.28 11.13 3.64
N LEU A 123 -16.18 9.83 3.39
CA LEU A 123 -16.45 8.80 4.40
C LEU A 123 -15.47 8.86 5.57
N LEU A 124 -14.19 9.13 5.31
CA LEU A 124 -13.15 9.22 6.34
C LEU A 124 -13.47 10.32 7.36
N PHE A 125 -13.84 11.52 6.89
CA PHE A 125 -14.14 12.64 7.76
C PHE A 125 -15.51 12.56 8.44
N ASN A 126 -16.47 11.83 7.86
CA ASN A 126 -17.79 11.60 8.46
C ASN A 126 -17.79 10.47 9.50
N ILE A 127 -17.21 9.31 9.17
CA ILE A 127 -17.27 8.10 10.01
C ILE A 127 -16.09 8.05 10.99
N GLN A 128 -14.92 8.57 10.59
CA GLN A 128 -13.70 8.60 11.41
C GLN A 128 -13.29 7.24 11.97
N ALA A 129 -13.54 6.16 11.22
CA ALA A 129 -13.23 4.80 11.63
C ALA A 129 -12.22 4.14 10.69
N PHE A 130 -11.33 3.34 11.28
CA PHE A 130 -10.34 2.56 10.52
C PHE A 130 -10.98 1.57 9.53
N SER A 131 -12.26 1.21 9.73
CA SER A 131 -13.01 0.40 8.76
C SER A 131 -13.10 1.05 7.37
N VAL A 132 -13.19 2.38 7.28
CA VAL A 132 -13.20 3.12 6.00
C VAL A 132 -11.88 2.93 5.27
N VAL A 133 -10.78 2.99 6.01
CA VAL A 133 -9.41 2.81 5.51
C VAL A 133 -9.19 1.40 4.99
N LYS A 134 -9.64 0.39 5.74
CA LYS A 134 -9.62 -1.02 5.33
C LYS A 134 -10.43 -1.24 4.05
N PHE A 135 -11.61 -0.63 3.96
CA PHE A 135 -12.46 -0.75 2.77
C PHE A 135 -11.82 -0.12 1.54
N ASN A 136 -11.27 1.10 1.65
CA ASN A 136 -10.54 1.76 0.56
C ASN A 136 -9.34 0.93 0.09
N SER A 137 -8.55 0.41 1.03
CA SER A 137 -7.40 -0.46 0.72
C SER A 137 -7.83 -1.74 0.01
N THR A 138 -8.93 -2.34 0.43
CA THR A 138 -9.51 -3.54 -0.20
C THR A 138 -9.95 -3.25 -1.63
N LEU A 139 -10.64 -2.14 -1.87
CA LEU A 139 -11.05 -1.73 -3.20
C LEU A 139 -9.86 -1.45 -4.11
N GLY A 140 -8.88 -0.67 -3.67
CA GLY A 140 -7.73 -0.32 -4.52
C GLY A 140 -6.76 -1.48 -4.75
N LEU A 141 -6.53 -2.35 -3.77
CA LEU A 141 -5.63 -3.51 -3.93
C LEU A 141 -6.34 -4.69 -4.60
N ILE A 142 -7.49 -5.14 -4.09
CA ILE A 142 -8.19 -6.31 -4.64
C ILE A 142 -9.10 -5.91 -5.80
N GLY A 143 -9.95 -4.90 -5.60
CA GLY A 143 -10.88 -4.44 -6.62
C GLY A 143 -10.21 -3.83 -7.86
N PHE A 144 -8.96 -3.40 -7.75
CA PHE A 144 -8.28 -2.70 -8.82
C PHE A 144 -6.94 -3.32 -9.20
N ALA A 145 -5.93 -3.28 -8.32
CA ALA A 145 -4.59 -3.76 -8.67
C ALA A 145 -4.57 -5.26 -9.01
N PHE A 146 -5.23 -6.09 -8.20
CA PHE A 146 -5.34 -7.53 -8.44
C PHE A 146 -6.05 -7.83 -9.77
N ILE A 147 -7.22 -7.22 -10.01
CA ILE A 147 -8.02 -7.46 -11.23
C ILE A 147 -7.26 -7.03 -12.49
N ILE A 148 -6.64 -5.85 -12.50
CA ILE A 148 -5.90 -5.36 -13.69
C ILE A 148 -4.70 -6.25 -14.01
N HIS A 149 -3.93 -6.66 -12.99
CA HIS A 149 -2.79 -7.55 -13.21
C HIS A 149 -3.24 -8.94 -13.67
N LEU A 150 -4.35 -9.46 -13.13
CA LEU A 150 -4.92 -10.72 -13.57
C LEU A 150 -5.41 -10.64 -15.03
N TYR A 151 -6.05 -9.54 -15.42
CA TYR A 151 -6.41 -9.25 -16.81
C TYR A 151 -5.17 -9.23 -17.73
N LYS A 152 -4.09 -8.54 -17.33
CA LYS A 152 -2.83 -8.54 -18.11
C LYS A 152 -2.21 -9.93 -18.20
N TYR A 153 -2.25 -10.73 -17.14
CA TYR A 153 -1.84 -12.13 -17.21
C TYR A 153 -2.63 -12.92 -18.24
N PHE A 154 -3.96 -12.83 -18.24
CA PHE A 154 -4.78 -13.62 -19.17
C PHE A 154 -4.63 -13.20 -20.64
N THR A 155 -4.35 -11.92 -20.89
CA THR A 155 -4.16 -11.36 -22.25
C THR A 155 -2.75 -11.55 -22.79
N THR A 156 -1.72 -11.48 -21.95
CA THR A 156 -0.32 -11.60 -22.38
C THR A 156 0.25 -13.01 -22.18
N LYS A 157 -0.36 -13.82 -21.30
CA LYS A 157 0.16 -15.11 -20.81
C LYS A 157 1.54 -15.02 -20.13
N ASP A 158 1.97 -13.84 -19.73
CA ASP A 158 3.23 -13.63 -19.00
C ASP A 158 2.99 -13.75 -17.49
N GLY A 159 3.56 -14.81 -16.88
CA GLY A 159 3.43 -15.11 -15.44
C GLY A 159 3.94 -14.01 -14.51
N THR A 160 4.73 -13.05 -15.01
CA THR A 160 5.19 -11.90 -14.23
C THR A 160 4.02 -11.06 -13.71
N TYR A 161 2.96 -10.89 -14.50
CA TYR A 161 1.77 -10.16 -14.07
C TYR A 161 1.01 -10.89 -12.96
N LEU A 162 1.11 -12.22 -12.87
CA LEU A 162 0.44 -13.01 -11.82
C LEU A 162 1.10 -12.84 -10.44
N GLY A 163 2.38 -12.45 -10.39
CA GLY A 163 3.10 -12.26 -9.14
C GLY A 163 2.49 -11.19 -8.24
N VAL A 164 1.92 -10.11 -8.81
CA VAL A 164 1.29 -9.03 -8.04
C VAL A 164 -0.02 -9.50 -7.35
N PRO A 165 -1.00 -10.10 -8.05
CA PRO A 165 -2.17 -10.73 -7.45
C PRO A 165 -1.83 -11.72 -6.34
N LEU A 166 -0.86 -12.62 -6.57
CA LEU A 166 -0.42 -13.58 -5.55
C LEU A 166 0.17 -12.90 -4.32
N SER A 167 0.91 -11.79 -4.50
CA SER A 167 1.41 -10.99 -3.39
C SER A 167 0.27 -10.37 -2.59
N ILE A 168 -0.74 -9.82 -3.28
CA ILE A 168 -1.93 -9.21 -2.65
C ILE A 168 -2.73 -10.26 -1.87
N SER A 169 -2.84 -11.50 -2.35
CA SER A 169 -3.52 -12.57 -1.61
C SER A 169 -2.90 -12.86 -0.24
N LEU A 170 -1.60 -12.62 -0.05
CA LEU A 170 -0.94 -12.77 1.25
C LEU A 170 -1.48 -11.80 2.31
N PHE A 171 -2.07 -10.68 1.90
CA PHE A 171 -2.63 -9.66 2.79
C PHE A 171 -3.91 -10.12 3.49
N ILE A 172 -4.51 -11.23 3.05
CA ILE A 172 -5.64 -11.86 3.74
C ILE A 172 -5.26 -12.26 5.16
N VAL A 173 -4.02 -12.72 5.37
CA VAL A 173 -3.54 -13.17 6.70
C VAL A 173 -3.52 -12.02 7.71
N PRO A 174 -2.82 -10.88 7.49
CA PRO A 174 -2.84 -9.78 8.43
C PRO A 174 -4.23 -9.13 8.55
N ALA A 175 -5.05 -9.15 7.49
CA ALA A 175 -6.44 -8.69 7.54
C ALA A 175 -7.31 -9.58 8.44
N PHE A 176 -7.09 -10.90 8.43
CA PHE A 176 -7.75 -11.84 9.31
C PHE A 176 -7.35 -11.61 10.78
N VAL A 177 -6.05 -11.52 11.06
CA VAL A 177 -5.52 -11.25 12.42
C VAL A 177 -6.15 -10.00 13.02
N HIS A 178 -6.13 -8.88 12.29
CA HIS A 178 -6.72 -7.61 12.75
C HIS A 178 -8.27 -7.64 12.72
N GLY A 179 -8.88 -8.39 11.81
CA GLY A 179 -10.33 -8.50 11.70
C GLY A 179 -10.94 -9.22 12.90
N PHE A 180 -10.28 -10.26 13.40
CA PHE A 180 -10.75 -11.12 14.46
C PHE A 180 -10.23 -10.76 15.86
N GLY A 181 -9.44 -9.70 16.03
CA GLY A 181 -8.97 -9.36 17.38
C GLY A 181 -7.92 -10.32 17.93
N ILE A 182 -7.10 -10.94 17.09
CA ILE A 182 -6.14 -11.95 17.55
C ILE A 182 -5.01 -11.25 18.31
N ASN A 183 -4.93 -11.49 19.62
CA ASN A 183 -3.91 -10.96 20.52
C ASN A 183 -3.19 -12.11 21.22
N TYR A 184 -1.88 -12.01 21.40
CA TYR A 184 -1.11 -12.98 22.19
C TYR A 184 -1.03 -12.58 23.67
N ASN A 185 -0.74 -11.30 23.93
CA ASN A 185 -0.78 -10.68 25.24
C ASN A 185 -1.00 -9.16 25.09
N ALA A 186 -0.99 -8.40 26.18
CA ALA A 186 -1.23 -6.94 26.14
C ALA A 186 -0.23 -6.20 25.22
N TRP A 187 1.04 -6.61 25.22
CA TRP A 187 2.10 -5.99 24.40
C TRP A 187 2.04 -6.44 22.94
N ILE A 188 1.73 -7.71 22.69
CA ILE A 188 1.65 -8.31 21.35
C ILE A 188 0.18 -8.48 20.98
N ASN A 189 -0.41 -7.36 20.60
CA ASN A 189 -1.79 -7.28 20.14
C ASN A 189 -1.91 -7.50 18.62
N GLN A 190 -3.15 -7.45 18.12
CA GLN A 190 -3.49 -7.63 16.71
C GLN A 190 -2.74 -6.67 15.78
N ASN A 191 -2.46 -5.43 16.21
CA ASN A 191 -1.76 -4.44 15.38
C ASN A 191 -0.31 -4.88 15.19
N VAL A 192 0.37 -5.24 16.28
CA VAL A 192 1.75 -5.73 16.27
C VAL A 192 1.87 -6.96 15.37
N ILE A 193 1.00 -7.96 15.54
CA ILE A 193 1.05 -9.20 14.75
C ILE A 193 0.78 -8.89 13.27
N SER A 194 -0.26 -8.11 12.95
CA SER A 194 -0.58 -7.75 11.56
C SER A 194 0.54 -6.94 10.91
N HIS A 195 1.17 -6.00 11.60
CA HIS A 195 2.30 -5.22 11.08
C HIS A 195 3.51 -6.11 10.77
N LEU A 196 3.87 -7.02 11.68
CA LEU A 196 4.98 -7.95 11.47
C LEU A 196 4.75 -8.88 10.27
N ILE A 197 3.49 -9.31 10.04
CA ILE A 197 3.14 -10.11 8.85
C ILE A 197 3.12 -9.24 7.58
N LEU A 198 2.72 -7.97 7.66
CA LEU A 198 2.69 -7.06 6.51
C LEU A 198 4.10 -6.75 5.96
N LEU A 199 5.14 -6.74 6.81
CA LEU A 199 6.53 -6.48 6.39
C LEU A 199 6.97 -7.37 5.21
N PRO A 200 6.97 -8.72 5.32
CA PRO A 200 7.32 -9.58 4.20
C PRO A 200 6.31 -9.47 3.05
N CYS A 201 5.02 -9.25 3.31
CA CYS A 201 4.01 -9.07 2.25
C CYS A 201 4.33 -7.89 1.33
N TYR A 202 4.64 -6.72 1.91
CA TYR A 202 5.02 -5.52 1.15
C TYR A 202 6.33 -5.72 0.39
N PHE A 203 7.30 -6.38 1.00
CA PHE A 203 8.57 -6.66 0.33
C PHE A 203 8.40 -7.62 -0.87
N ILE A 204 7.56 -8.65 -0.74
CA ILE A 204 7.22 -9.56 -1.84
C ILE A 204 6.45 -8.83 -2.94
N LEU A 205 5.49 -7.97 -2.57
CA LEU A 205 4.76 -7.13 -3.52
C LEU A 205 5.73 -6.24 -4.31
N TYR A 206 6.65 -5.55 -3.63
CA TYR A 206 7.71 -4.75 -4.26
C TYR A 206 8.50 -5.56 -5.28
N LYS A 207 8.97 -6.77 -4.93
CA LYS A 207 9.73 -7.62 -5.86
C LYS A 207 8.95 -7.94 -7.13
N ASN A 208 7.66 -8.22 -7.02
CA ASN A 208 6.83 -8.54 -8.18
C ASN A 208 6.50 -7.29 -9.02
N VAL A 209 6.25 -6.15 -8.38
CA VAL A 209 6.08 -4.86 -9.07
C VAL A 209 7.35 -4.48 -9.83
N ALA A 210 8.54 -4.67 -9.24
CA ALA A 210 9.81 -4.41 -9.92
C ALA A 210 9.98 -5.27 -11.18
N LYS A 211 9.59 -6.55 -11.14
CA LYS A 211 9.60 -7.41 -12.34
C LYS A 211 8.65 -6.89 -13.43
N VAL A 212 7.44 -6.48 -13.06
CA VAL A 212 6.49 -5.86 -14.01
C VAL A 212 7.07 -4.57 -14.58
N ALA A 213 7.72 -3.74 -13.76
CA ALA A 213 8.37 -2.51 -14.21
C ALA A 213 9.46 -2.77 -15.27
N VAL A 214 10.25 -3.84 -15.14
CA VAL A 214 11.22 -4.26 -16.17
C VAL A 214 10.52 -4.58 -17.49
N LEU A 215 9.43 -5.35 -17.44
CA LEU A 215 8.67 -5.71 -18.65
C LEU A 215 8.05 -4.49 -19.32
N SER A 216 7.44 -3.60 -18.54
CA SER A 216 6.83 -2.37 -19.07
C SER A 216 7.85 -1.44 -19.72
N LYS A 217 9.13 -1.47 -19.30
CA LYS A 217 10.22 -0.75 -19.97
C LYS A 217 10.56 -1.35 -21.34
N LYS A 218 10.61 -2.69 -21.44
CA LYS A 218 10.94 -3.40 -22.69
C LYS A 218 9.91 -3.17 -23.80
N GLN A 219 8.63 -3.01 -23.46
CA GLN A 219 7.57 -2.73 -24.44
C GLN A 219 7.65 -1.32 -25.07
N ILE A 220 8.46 -0.41 -24.51
CA ILE A 220 8.59 0.98 -24.97
C ILE A 220 9.83 1.18 -25.88
N GLN A 221 10.82 0.29 -25.83
CA GLN A 221 11.98 0.35 -26.73
C GLN A 221 11.66 -0.40 -28.03
N PRO A 222 11.66 0.25 -29.21
CA PRO A 222 11.51 -0.47 -30.46
C PRO A 222 12.68 -1.44 -30.63
N ILE A 223 12.37 -2.64 -31.11
CA ILE A 223 13.38 -3.61 -31.56
C ILE A 223 14.27 -2.87 -32.57
N PRO A 224 15.60 -2.84 -32.39
CA PRO A 224 16.49 -2.31 -33.42
C PRO A 224 16.19 -3.07 -34.71
N GLN A 225 15.76 -2.36 -35.75
CA GLN A 225 15.69 -2.95 -37.08
C GLN A 225 17.12 -3.24 -37.49
N SER A 226 17.59 -4.46 -37.20
CA SER A 226 18.86 -4.98 -37.71
C SER A 226 18.78 -4.91 -39.23
N GLY A 227 19.71 -4.14 -39.81
CA GLY A 227 19.64 -3.64 -41.17
C GLY A 227 19.35 -4.68 -42.23
N GLN A 228 18.32 -4.42 -43.02
CA GLN A 228 18.37 -4.70 -44.44
C GLN A 228 19.11 -3.53 -45.10
N GLN A 229 20.41 -3.68 -45.25
CA GLN A 229 21.13 -2.99 -46.32
C GLN A 229 21.61 -4.07 -47.28
N LEU A 230 21.06 -3.96 -48.49
CA LEU A 230 21.35 -4.71 -49.70
C LEU A 230 22.80 -4.49 -50.15
#